data_AF-A0A2V9BM65-F1
#
_entry.id   AF-A0A2V9BM65-F1
#
_cell.length_a   1.000
_cell.length_b   1.000
_cell.length_c   1.000
_cell.angle_alpha   90.00
_cell.angle_beta   90.00
_cell.angle_gamma   90.00
#
_symmetry.space_group_name_H-M   'P 1'
#
loop_
_entity.id
_entity.type
_entity.pdbx_description
1 polymer ?
#
loop_
_entity_poly.entity_id
_entity_poly.type
_entity_poly.pdbx_seq_one_letter_code
_entity_poly.pdbx_strand_id
1 'polypeptide(L)'
;MLHRGRPMTSSLRTFVACALGLSSVTAAAFAQRKDLAARHKQPTAQQVTFNRDIAPIVFHYCAPCHRPGEAGPFPLLTYSEAKAHARQIAAVTATRFMPPWLPEPQPAKFADELRLSDEQIALFQRWVEQSAVEGAPSDLPPAPRFISGWQLGQPDKVIEAEKPYTLPATGSDMYWNFIFRASVDRTRWLKAIEIRPGDKRVVHHANILVDRGQSARHQESEPGAGFAGMELKIESENFDPDSHFFFWKPGTVLKPEPEGMALRLDKDTDLVLNIHLQPSGKPETIQPSLGLYFTDKHATLFPVLLQLENDRQLDIPPGQKHFVVTDKFTLPVDVDLLAIYPHAHYLGKDLQALATLPDGSVKALIHIPQWNLNWQAVYRYANPVPLPKGTAISMRYVYDNSSDNVANPNDPPRRVVAGNRSSDEMAHLWLQVLPHTSPDMAFDPRMLLQEAMARHNVEKNPADFEAHYNLAAMLMARGEQAEAIKQFEQAVQLRPQDATANNALGASLLAAGRVDEAISYLSAALKVQPDNFDAQYNLANALVSQEKFAEAIEHYRAAVRLRPGDANAEANLGGALAETGNLAEAKVHFQRALQIDPHHKLARENLEQISGDLNHPQP
;
A
#
# COMPACT_ATOMS: atom_id res chain seq x y z
N MET A 1 -13.98 -44.61 -25.41
CA MET A 1 -12.80 -45.50 -25.29
C MET A 1 -12.17 -45.22 -23.92
N LEU A 2 -12.64 -45.76 -22.79
CA LEU A 2 -12.67 -47.14 -22.28
C LEU A 2 -11.31 -47.83 -22.17
N HIS A 3 -10.69 -47.75 -20.98
CA HIS A 3 -10.05 -48.82 -20.18
C HIS A 3 -9.53 -48.16 -18.88
N ARG A 4 -9.98 -48.38 -17.63
CA ARG A 4 -10.36 -49.55 -16.81
C ARG A 4 -9.29 -50.63 -16.69
N GLY A 5 -8.74 -50.82 -15.48
CA GLY A 5 -8.36 -52.15 -14.98
C GLY A 5 -7.17 -52.27 -13.99
N ARG A 6 -7.41 -51.91 -12.72
CA ARG A 6 -7.12 -52.58 -11.41
C ARG A 6 -6.05 -53.71 -11.20
N PRO A 7 -5.68 -53.99 -9.92
CA PRO A 7 -4.38 -54.53 -9.45
C PRO A 7 -4.39 -56.02 -8.98
N MET A 8 -3.22 -56.54 -8.57
CA MET A 8 -3.01 -57.80 -7.81
C MET A 8 -1.76 -57.63 -6.91
N THR A 9 -1.87 -57.66 -5.58
CA THR A 9 -1.86 -58.78 -4.60
C THR A 9 -0.50 -59.44 -4.33
N SER A 10 -0.39 -59.89 -3.08
CA SER A 10 0.78 -60.12 -2.25
C SER A 10 1.38 -61.54 -2.31
N SER A 11 2.44 -61.71 -1.50
CA SER A 11 2.92 -62.94 -0.84
C SER A 11 4.03 -63.73 -1.55
N LEU A 12 5.21 -63.84 -0.91
CA LEU A 12 5.68 -65.11 -0.38
C LEU A 12 6.75 -64.95 0.73
N ARG A 13 6.58 -65.73 1.80
CA ARG A 13 7.49 -65.94 2.92
C ARG A 13 8.57 -66.96 2.55
N THR A 14 9.74 -66.90 3.20
CA THR A 14 10.61 -68.08 3.37
C THR A 14 11.08 -68.15 4.82
N PHE A 15 10.72 -69.26 5.47
CA PHE A 15 11.21 -69.74 6.76
C PHE A 15 12.48 -70.56 6.53
N VAL A 16 13.46 -70.47 7.43
CA VAL A 16 14.42 -71.55 7.71
C VAL A 16 14.48 -71.74 9.22
N ALA A 17 14.31 -72.98 9.64
CA ALA A 17 14.37 -73.47 11.01
C ALA A 17 15.54 -74.46 11.15
N CYS A 18 16.14 -74.53 12.35
CA CYS A 18 16.86 -75.68 12.91
C CYS A 18 16.96 -75.48 14.43
N ALA A 19 16.18 -76.23 15.24
CA ALA A 19 16.55 -77.48 15.94
C ALA A 19 17.46 -77.23 17.17
N LEU A 20 16.91 -77.17 18.39
CA LEU A 20 16.63 -78.25 19.37
C LEU A 20 17.87 -78.75 20.16
N GLY A 21 17.79 -78.60 21.48
CA GLY A 21 18.67 -79.23 22.47
C GLY A 21 18.19 -78.96 23.89
N LEU A 22 17.41 -79.90 24.45
CA LEU A 22 16.93 -79.93 25.83
C LEU A 22 17.84 -80.84 26.67
N SER A 23 18.22 -80.41 27.86
CA SER A 23 18.56 -81.30 28.98
C SER A 23 18.32 -80.57 30.31
N SER A 24 17.82 -81.32 31.27
CA SER A 24 17.13 -80.92 32.49
C SER A 24 17.98 -81.14 33.76
N VAL A 25 17.44 -80.67 34.90
CA VAL A 25 17.54 -81.22 36.28
C VAL A 25 18.34 -80.41 37.34
N THR A 26 17.54 -79.75 38.20
CA THR A 26 17.58 -79.55 39.68
C THR A 26 18.45 -78.52 40.43
N ALA A 27 17.69 -77.68 41.16
CA ALA A 27 17.71 -77.45 42.62
C ALA A 27 18.70 -76.45 43.28
N ALA A 28 18.08 -75.36 43.74
CA ALA A 28 18.17 -74.74 45.08
C ALA A 28 19.49 -74.13 45.58
N ALA A 29 19.47 -72.82 45.81
CA ALA A 29 19.71 -72.23 47.15
C ALA A 29 19.41 -70.73 47.17
N PHE A 30 18.72 -70.30 48.22
CA PHE A 30 18.51 -68.92 48.65
C PHE A 30 19.84 -68.16 48.79
N ALA A 31 19.92 -66.92 48.28
CA ALA A 31 20.28 -65.71 49.04
C ALA A 31 20.58 -64.54 48.09
N GLN A 32 20.30 -63.31 48.58
CA GLN A 32 20.68 -62.01 48.02
C GLN A 32 19.82 -61.46 46.88
N ARG A 33 18.57 -61.12 47.22
CA ARG A 33 18.01 -59.84 46.80
C ARG A 33 18.66 -58.74 47.63
N LYS A 34 19.52 -57.92 47.01
CA LYS A 34 19.64 -56.49 47.30
C LYS A 34 20.45 -55.82 46.19
N ASP A 35 19.85 -54.76 45.68
CA ASP A 35 20.48 -53.68 44.92
C ASP A 35 21.09 -54.02 43.56
N LEU A 36 20.34 -53.68 42.50
CA LEU A 36 20.75 -52.68 41.50
C LEU A 36 19.64 -52.56 40.44
N ALA A 37 18.47 -52.07 40.87
CA ALA A 37 17.61 -51.36 39.94
C ALA A 37 18.24 -49.97 39.72
N ALA A 38 19.19 -49.90 38.79
CA ALA A 38 19.66 -48.64 38.25
C ALA A 38 18.48 -47.99 37.52
N ARG A 39 17.67 -47.25 38.29
CA ARG A 39 16.75 -46.25 37.75
C ARG A 39 17.59 -45.37 36.84
N HIS A 40 17.35 -45.46 35.53
CA HIS A 40 17.63 -44.36 34.64
C HIS A 40 16.89 -43.16 35.23
N LYS A 41 17.61 -42.32 35.99
CA LYS A 41 17.15 -40.96 36.28
C LYS A 41 17.06 -40.30 34.93
N GLN A 42 15.85 -40.19 34.40
CA GLN A 42 15.58 -39.14 33.42
C GLN A 42 16.15 -37.86 34.02
N PRO A 43 16.93 -37.06 33.26
CA PRO A 43 17.39 -35.77 33.75
C PRO A 43 16.16 -35.01 34.24
N THR A 44 16.13 -34.66 35.52
CA THR A 44 15.09 -33.78 36.06
C THR A 44 15.11 -32.53 35.20
N ALA A 45 14.04 -32.32 34.43
CA ALA A 45 13.92 -31.15 33.56
C ALA A 45 14.24 -29.91 34.41
N GLN A 46 15.23 -29.15 33.96
CA GLN A 46 15.71 -27.96 34.67
C GLN A 46 14.52 -27.03 34.96
N GLN A 47 14.42 -26.54 36.20
CA GLN A 47 13.33 -25.66 36.60
C GLN A 47 13.36 -24.39 35.75
N VAL A 48 12.26 -24.09 35.08
CA VAL A 48 12.08 -22.89 34.25
C VAL A 48 11.79 -21.71 35.18
N THR A 49 12.53 -20.62 35.06
CA THR A 49 12.36 -19.43 35.89
C THR A 49 12.05 -18.19 35.06
N PHE A 50 11.41 -17.20 35.68
CA PHE A 50 11.11 -15.95 34.99
C PHE A 50 12.40 -15.25 34.56
N ASN A 51 13.30 -14.98 35.51
CA ASN A 51 14.51 -14.19 35.28
C ASN A 51 15.38 -14.77 34.17
N ARG A 52 15.63 -16.09 34.19
CA ARG A 52 16.53 -16.74 33.22
C ARG A 52 15.87 -17.01 31.88
N ASP A 53 14.65 -17.56 31.88
CA ASP A 53 14.08 -18.19 30.68
C ASP A 53 12.94 -17.37 30.06
N ILE A 54 12.12 -16.70 30.87
CA ILE A 54 10.90 -16.02 30.40
C ILE A 54 11.11 -14.53 30.16
N ALA A 55 11.83 -13.84 31.04
CA ALA A 55 12.10 -12.42 30.95
C ALA A 55 12.80 -12.04 29.63
N PRO A 56 13.80 -12.78 29.12
CA PRO A 56 14.37 -12.49 27.81
C PRO A 56 13.33 -12.53 26.67
N ILE A 57 12.38 -13.47 26.75
CA ILE A 57 11.31 -13.61 25.75
C ILE A 57 10.29 -12.47 25.91
N VAL A 58 9.78 -12.24 27.13
CA VAL A 58 8.77 -11.22 27.41
C VAL A 58 9.30 -9.81 27.07
N PHE A 59 10.54 -9.49 27.45
CA PHE A 59 11.13 -8.18 27.20
C PHE A 59 11.37 -7.91 25.73
N HIS A 60 11.68 -8.94 24.95
CA HIS A 60 11.90 -8.79 23.51
C HIS A 60 10.59 -8.76 22.72
N TYR A 61 9.69 -9.73 22.95
CA TYR A 61 8.53 -9.96 22.09
C TYR A 61 7.23 -9.31 22.58
N CYS A 62 7.10 -9.01 23.88
CA CYS A 62 5.83 -8.57 24.47
C CYS A 62 5.89 -7.13 25.01
N ALA A 63 6.97 -6.79 25.73
CA ALA A 63 7.15 -5.50 26.38
C ALA A 63 7.09 -4.27 25.46
N PRO A 64 7.48 -4.33 24.16
CA PRO A 64 7.31 -3.18 23.26
C PRO A 64 5.87 -2.64 23.21
N CYS A 65 4.88 -3.53 23.25
CA CYS A 65 3.45 -3.16 23.27
C CYS A 65 2.87 -3.15 24.69
N HIS A 66 3.36 -4.02 25.58
CA HIS A 66 2.90 -4.14 26.97
C HIS A 66 3.72 -3.27 27.92
N ARG A 67 3.58 -1.96 27.76
CA ARG A 67 4.19 -0.94 28.62
C ARG A 67 3.28 0.29 28.72
N PRO A 68 3.44 1.14 29.76
CA PRO A 68 2.60 2.31 29.92
C PRO A 68 2.58 3.22 28.68
N GLY A 69 1.39 3.63 28.24
CA GLY A 69 1.19 4.51 27.09
C GLY A 69 1.23 3.84 25.71
N GLU A 70 1.37 2.51 25.65
CA GLU A 70 1.25 1.72 24.41
C GLU A 70 -0.07 0.97 24.35
N ALA A 71 -0.33 0.29 23.23
CA ALA A 71 -1.61 -0.37 22.96
C ALA A 71 -1.91 -1.59 23.85
N GLY A 72 -0.89 -2.17 24.50
CA GLY A 72 -1.08 -3.31 25.40
C GLY A 72 -1.90 -2.90 26.64
N PRO A 73 -2.91 -3.70 27.05
CA PRO A 73 -3.83 -3.33 28.13
C PRO A 73 -3.19 -3.32 29.53
N PHE A 74 -2.02 -3.95 29.68
CA PHE A 74 -1.27 -4.02 30.94
C PHE A 74 0.24 -4.11 30.66
N PRO A 75 1.09 -3.66 31.59
CA PRO A 75 2.54 -3.74 31.47
C PRO A 75 3.07 -5.18 31.67
N LEU A 76 4.21 -5.49 31.05
CA LEU A 76 4.95 -6.75 31.19
C LEU A 76 6.46 -6.48 31.38
N LEU A 77 6.81 -5.60 32.32
CA LEU A 77 8.18 -5.13 32.55
C LEU A 77 8.82 -5.77 33.79
N THR A 78 8.04 -6.45 34.62
CA THR A 78 8.48 -7.06 35.88
C THR A 78 7.95 -8.49 36.05
N TYR A 79 8.57 -9.23 36.98
CA TYR A 79 8.10 -10.57 37.34
C TYR A 79 6.66 -10.55 37.85
N SER A 80 6.31 -9.63 38.76
CA SER A 80 4.97 -9.56 39.36
C SER A 80 3.87 -9.34 38.31
N GLU A 81 4.14 -8.47 37.34
CA GLU A 81 3.25 -8.22 36.20
C GLU A 81 3.11 -9.47 35.33
N ALA A 82 4.22 -10.08 34.90
CA ALA A 82 4.16 -11.31 34.09
C ALA A 82 3.48 -12.47 34.84
N LYS A 83 3.72 -12.57 36.15
CA LYS A 83 3.13 -13.59 37.03
C LYS A 83 1.63 -13.44 37.14
N ALA A 84 1.13 -12.22 37.30
CA ALA A 84 -0.30 -11.92 37.38
C ALA A 84 -1.06 -12.41 36.13
N HIS A 85 -0.39 -12.40 34.97
CA HIS A 85 -0.95 -12.82 33.69
C HIS A 85 -0.41 -14.17 33.17
N ALA A 86 0.31 -14.94 33.99
CA ALA A 86 1.09 -16.08 33.50
C ALA A 86 0.26 -17.13 32.75
N ARG A 87 -0.92 -17.50 33.28
CA ARG A 87 -1.85 -18.44 32.61
C ARG A 87 -2.40 -17.88 31.30
N GLN A 88 -2.71 -16.58 31.27
CA GLN A 88 -3.19 -15.92 30.06
C GLN A 88 -2.09 -15.90 29.00
N ILE A 89 -0.86 -15.50 29.37
CA ILE A 89 0.32 -15.49 28.49
C ILE A 89 0.55 -16.89 27.90
N ALA A 90 0.57 -17.93 28.74
CA ALA A 90 0.72 -19.30 28.27
C ALA A 90 -0.41 -19.70 27.30
N ALA A 91 -1.68 -19.37 27.58
CA ALA A 91 -2.78 -19.70 26.70
C ALA A 91 -2.68 -19.01 25.33
N VAL A 92 -2.40 -17.70 25.29
CA VAL A 92 -2.35 -16.94 24.04
C VAL A 92 -1.09 -17.24 23.21
N THR A 93 0.01 -17.62 23.85
CA THR A 93 1.22 -18.05 23.14
C THR A 93 1.08 -19.45 22.56
N ALA A 94 0.37 -20.36 23.26
CA ALA A 94 0.09 -21.72 22.76
C ALA A 94 -0.73 -21.72 21.47
N THR A 95 -1.68 -20.81 21.34
CA THR A 95 -2.50 -20.66 20.13
C THR A 95 -1.86 -19.75 19.09
N ARG A 96 -0.66 -19.21 19.36
CA ARG A 96 0.04 -18.21 18.53
C ARG A 96 -0.79 -16.95 18.27
N PHE A 97 -1.72 -16.65 19.17
CA PHE A 97 -2.50 -15.41 19.15
C PHE A 97 -1.61 -14.20 19.51
N MET A 98 -0.67 -14.40 20.44
CA MET A 98 0.32 -13.40 20.85
C MET A 98 1.72 -14.03 20.98
N PRO A 99 2.81 -13.29 20.71
CA PRO A 99 2.82 -12.04 19.96
C PRO A 99 2.31 -12.25 18.53
N PRO A 100 1.66 -11.25 17.93
CA PRO A 100 1.02 -11.40 16.63
C PRO A 100 2.05 -11.42 15.51
N TRP A 101 2.14 -12.55 14.81
CA TRP A 101 2.95 -12.71 13.61
C TRP A 101 2.29 -13.69 12.65
N LEU A 102 1.70 -13.17 11.58
CA LEU A 102 0.88 -13.95 10.66
C LEU A 102 1.69 -14.85 9.71
N PRO A 103 2.80 -14.37 9.11
CA PRO A 103 3.55 -15.21 8.17
C PRO A 103 4.10 -16.46 8.85
N GLU A 104 4.02 -17.58 8.14
CA GLU A 104 4.71 -18.79 8.57
C GLU A 104 6.23 -18.69 8.33
N PRO A 105 7.04 -19.54 8.98
CA PRO A 105 8.47 -19.60 8.72
C PRO A 105 8.76 -19.92 7.24
N GLN A 106 9.57 -19.08 6.62
CA GLN A 106 9.94 -19.20 5.20
C GLN A 106 11.43 -18.88 4.96
N PRO A 107 12.00 -19.27 3.80
CA PRO A 107 13.41 -19.01 3.49
C PRO A 107 13.76 -17.53 3.44
N ALA A 108 12.92 -16.70 2.82
CA ALA A 108 13.09 -15.25 2.79
C ALA A 108 12.70 -14.65 4.15
N LYS A 109 13.69 -14.16 4.89
CA LYS A 109 13.49 -13.62 6.25
C LYS A 109 12.96 -12.20 6.23
N PHE A 110 12.07 -11.91 7.16
CA PHE A 110 11.59 -10.56 7.42
C PHE A 110 12.42 -9.90 8.52
N ALA A 111 12.68 -8.60 8.38
CA ALA A 111 13.53 -7.83 9.29
C ALA A 111 12.94 -7.69 10.70
N ASP A 112 11.61 -7.78 10.79
CA ASP A 112 10.83 -7.54 12.01
C ASP A 112 10.08 -8.81 12.46
N GLU A 113 10.64 -10.00 12.19
CA GLU A 113 10.03 -11.29 12.55
C GLU A 113 9.86 -11.44 14.07
N LEU A 114 8.64 -11.20 14.55
CA LEU A 114 8.24 -11.31 15.97
C LEU A 114 7.55 -12.64 16.28
N ARG A 115 8.03 -13.74 15.69
CA ARG A 115 7.46 -15.08 15.90
C ARG A 115 8.17 -15.81 17.03
N LEU A 116 7.39 -16.35 17.97
CA LEU A 116 7.93 -17.29 18.97
C LEU A 116 8.19 -18.67 18.35
N SER A 117 9.34 -19.24 18.68
CA SER A 117 9.67 -20.64 18.39
C SER A 117 8.81 -21.59 19.24
N ASP A 118 8.66 -22.83 18.80
CA ASP A 118 7.95 -23.85 19.58
C ASP A 118 8.59 -24.09 20.95
N GLU A 119 9.91 -23.96 21.04
CA GLU A 119 10.66 -24.08 22.30
C GLU A 119 10.34 -22.92 23.25
N GLN A 120 10.30 -21.68 22.74
CA GLN A 120 9.92 -20.49 23.53
C GLN A 120 8.48 -20.60 24.04
N ILE A 121 7.55 -21.08 23.20
CA ILE A 121 6.17 -21.34 23.62
C ILE A 121 6.13 -22.41 24.72
N ALA A 122 6.89 -23.49 24.57
CA ALA A 122 6.98 -24.55 25.58
C ALA A 122 7.57 -24.06 26.91
N LEU A 123 8.46 -23.07 26.89
CA LEU A 123 8.97 -22.45 28.12
C LEU A 123 7.87 -21.76 28.92
N PHE A 124 6.96 -21.01 28.29
CA PHE A 124 5.82 -20.41 28.98
C PHE A 124 4.92 -21.47 29.64
N GLN A 125 4.63 -22.58 28.93
CA GLN A 125 3.82 -23.68 29.50
C GLN A 125 4.49 -24.28 30.73
N ARG A 126 5.76 -24.68 30.59
CA ARG A 126 6.53 -25.28 31.68
C ARG A 126 6.66 -24.33 32.86
N TRP A 127 6.89 -23.04 32.61
CA TRP A 127 6.97 -22.04 33.68
C TRP A 127 5.66 -22.00 34.47
N VAL A 128 4.51 -21.93 33.81
CA VAL A 128 3.19 -21.94 34.47
C VAL A 128 2.94 -23.23 35.24
N GLU A 129 3.22 -24.39 34.63
CA GLU A 129 3.08 -25.72 35.27
C GLU A 129 3.96 -25.85 36.51
N GLN A 130 5.16 -25.25 36.48
CA GLN A 130 6.11 -25.21 37.59
C GLN A 130 5.84 -24.06 38.57
N SER A 131 4.58 -23.64 38.69
CA SER A 131 4.14 -22.58 39.60
C SER A 131 4.75 -21.21 39.33
N ALA A 132 5.16 -20.93 38.09
CA ALA A 132 5.68 -19.67 37.55
C ALA A 132 6.61 -18.95 38.54
N VAL A 133 7.76 -19.58 38.83
CA VAL A 133 8.76 -19.10 39.78
C VAL A 133 9.62 -17.98 39.21
N GLU A 134 10.08 -17.05 40.06
CA GLU A 134 10.87 -15.89 39.63
C GLU A 134 12.30 -16.26 39.20
N GLY A 135 13.01 -17.06 40.01
CA GLY A 135 14.42 -17.39 39.78
C GLY A 135 15.40 -16.44 40.49
N ALA A 136 16.69 -16.63 40.26
CA ALA A 136 17.72 -15.84 40.92
C ALA A 136 17.75 -14.40 40.35
N PRO A 137 17.87 -13.35 41.18
CA PRO A 137 17.97 -11.97 40.70
C PRO A 137 19.15 -11.72 39.76
N SER A 138 20.24 -12.49 39.89
CA SER A 138 21.41 -12.43 39.00
C SER A 138 21.14 -12.88 37.57
N ASP A 139 20.07 -13.64 37.35
CA ASP A 139 19.71 -14.16 36.03
C ASP A 139 18.81 -13.18 35.26
N LEU A 140 18.28 -12.14 35.91
CA LEU A 140 17.35 -11.20 35.29
C LEU A 140 18.10 -10.36 34.23
N PRO A 141 17.69 -10.40 32.95
CA PRO A 141 18.29 -9.55 31.94
C PRO A 141 18.07 -8.07 32.25
N PRO A 142 18.91 -7.16 31.71
CA PRO A 142 18.67 -5.74 31.81
C PRO A 142 17.25 -5.38 31.35
N ALA A 143 16.58 -4.51 32.11
CA ALA A 143 15.25 -4.03 31.73
C ALA A 143 15.31 -3.39 30.32
N PRO A 144 14.31 -3.66 29.46
CA PRO A 144 14.27 -3.09 28.12
C PRO A 144 14.27 -1.56 28.20
N ARG A 145 15.07 -0.93 27.35
CA ARG A 145 15.16 0.52 27.26
C ARG A 145 14.22 1.00 26.18
N PHE A 146 13.31 1.90 26.55
CA PHE A 146 12.40 2.53 25.62
C PHE A 146 12.74 4.00 25.46
N ILE A 147 12.64 4.49 24.23
CA ILE A 147 12.84 5.89 23.92
C ILE A 147 11.57 6.64 24.34
N SER A 148 11.73 7.62 25.23
CA SER A 148 10.66 8.58 25.56
C SER A 148 10.61 9.66 24.50
N GLY A 149 9.41 10.00 24.02
CA GLY A 149 9.25 10.99 22.96
C GLY A 149 9.45 10.37 21.57
N TRP A 150 10.29 10.99 20.74
CA TRP A 150 10.46 10.66 19.33
C TRP A 150 11.54 9.59 19.15
N GLN A 151 11.26 8.53 18.39
CA GLN A 151 12.10 7.32 18.34
C GLN A 151 13.49 7.56 17.74
N LEU A 152 13.64 8.52 16.83
CA LEU A 152 14.94 8.86 16.21
C LEU A 152 15.56 10.14 16.80
N GLY A 153 15.09 10.58 17.97
CA GLY A 153 15.45 11.87 18.55
C GLY A 153 14.53 13.00 18.06
N GLN A 154 14.89 14.25 18.34
CA GLN A 154 14.10 15.42 17.93
C GLN A 154 13.92 15.46 16.39
N PRO A 155 12.68 15.47 15.86
CA PRO A 155 12.45 15.67 14.44
C PRO A 155 12.88 17.06 14.00
N ASP A 156 13.33 17.17 12.75
CA ASP A 156 13.65 18.46 12.13
C ASP A 156 12.40 19.35 11.97
N LYS A 157 11.24 18.72 11.78
CA LYS A 157 9.94 19.40 11.74
C LYS A 157 8.86 18.50 12.35
N VAL A 158 8.03 19.09 13.19
CA VAL A 158 6.81 18.45 13.70
C VAL A 158 5.62 19.15 13.09
N ILE A 159 4.65 18.38 12.59
CA ILE A 159 3.41 18.91 12.03
C ILE A 159 2.26 18.20 12.72
N GLU A 160 1.29 18.95 13.23
CA GLU A 160 0.07 18.42 13.84
C GLU A 160 -1.09 18.60 12.87
N ALA A 161 -2.07 17.68 12.90
CA ALA A 161 -3.30 17.84 12.15
C ALA A 161 -4.00 19.13 12.59
N GLU A 162 -4.41 19.96 11.63
CA GLU A 162 -4.98 21.29 11.90
C GLU A 162 -6.25 21.22 12.74
N LYS A 163 -7.07 20.18 12.52
CA LYS A 163 -8.29 19.93 13.29
C LYS A 163 -8.32 18.50 13.82
N PRO A 164 -8.88 18.29 15.03
CA PRO A 164 -9.15 16.95 15.52
C PRO A 164 -10.35 16.33 14.80
N TYR A 165 -10.36 14.99 14.75
CA TYR A 165 -11.52 14.19 14.37
C TYR A 165 -12.17 13.59 15.62
N THR A 166 -13.51 13.54 15.66
CA THR A 166 -14.25 12.83 16.71
C THR A 166 -14.70 11.48 16.19
N LEU A 167 -14.08 10.40 16.67
CA LEU A 167 -14.50 9.03 16.42
C LEU A 167 -15.77 8.74 17.23
N PRO A 168 -16.86 8.26 16.60
CA PRO A 168 -18.07 7.86 17.31
C PRO A 168 -17.84 6.71 18.30
N ALA A 169 -18.70 6.62 19.33
CA ALA A 169 -18.64 5.58 20.34
C ALA A 169 -18.86 4.16 19.81
N THR A 170 -19.74 4.05 18.82
CA THR A 170 -20.20 2.79 18.23
C THR A 170 -20.25 2.94 16.71
N GLY A 171 -20.27 1.82 16.00
CA GLY A 171 -20.32 1.78 14.54
C GLY A 171 -19.38 0.73 13.99
N SER A 172 -19.27 0.69 12.66
CA SER A 172 -18.19 -0.03 11.99
C SER A 172 -16.87 0.70 12.17
N ASP A 173 -15.78 0.00 11.85
CA ASP A 173 -14.47 0.63 11.70
C ASP A 173 -14.54 1.81 10.70
N MET A 174 -13.69 2.82 10.93
CA MET A 174 -13.70 4.08 10.19
C MET A 174 -12.34 4.33 9.55
N TYR A 175 -12.34 4.74 8.28
CA TYR A 175 -11.16 5.30 7.64
C TYR A 175 -11.30 6.81 7.54
N TRP A 176 -10.30 7.52 8.04
CA TRP A 176 -10.24 8.99 8.00
C TRP A 176 -8.92 9.46 7.39
N ASN A 177 -8.96 10.57 6.66
CA ASN A 177 -7.81 11.15 5.98
C ASN A 177 -7.52 12.53 6.56
N PHE A 178 -6.34 12.68 7.17
CA PHE A 178 -5.84 13.99 7.59
C PHE A 178 -4.85 14.53 6.55
N ILE A 179 -5.07 15.76 6.09
CA ILE A 179 -4.15 16.43 5.18
C ILE A 179 -3.15 17.25 5.99
N PHE A 180 -1.88 16.87 5.95
CA PHE A 180 -0.77 17.63 6.52
C PHE A 180 -0.16 18.49 5.44
N ARG A 181 -0.40 19.80 5.52
CA ARG A 181 0.22 20.80 4.66
C ARG A 181 1.68 20.98 5.04
N ALA A 182 2.52 20.07 4.54
CA ALA A 182 3.92 19.98 4.87
C ALA A 182 4.69 21.14 4.23
N SER A 183 4.59 22.31 4.86
CA SER A 183 5.20 23.57 4.42
C SER A 183 6.74 23.47 4.38
N VAL A 184 7.32 22.87 3.36
CA VAL A 184 8.74 23.01 3.04
C VAL A 184 8.93 24.20 2.10
N ASP A 185 9.93 25.02 2.39
CA ASP A 185 10.26 26.24 1.63
C ASP A 185 10.97 25.94 0.31
N ARG A 186 11.60 24.77 0.21
CA ARG A 186 12.34 24.24 -0.93
C ARG A 186 12.28 22.71 -0.92
N THR A 187 12.74 22.07 -2.00
CA THR A 187 12.90 20.61 -2.06
C THR A 187 13.79 20.10 -0.93
N ARG A 188 13.31 19.09 -0.22
CA ARG A 188 14.03 18.40 0.86
C ARG A 188 13.91 16.88 0.71
N TRP A 189 14.82 16.15 1.36
CA TRP A 189 14.86 14.69 1.32
C TRP A 189 14.51 14.12 2.69
N LEU A 190 13.42 13.39 2.77
CA LEU A 190 12.93 12.74 3.98
C LEU A 190 13.53 11.34 4.12
N LYS A 191 14.34 11.13 5.16
CA LYS A 191 14.87 9.80 5.50
C LYS A 191 13.95 9.00 6.41
N ALA A 192 13.02 9.65 7.10
CA ALA A 192 12.04 8.97 7.96
C ALA A 192 10.84 9.89 8.22
N ILE A 193 9.69 9.26 8.44
CA ILE A 193 8.48 9.90 8.96
C ILE A 193 8.03 9.10 10.19
N GLU A 194 7.94 9.75 11.35
CA GLU A 194 7.35 9.15 12.55
C GLU A 194 5.89 9.57 12.65
N ILE A 195 4.98 8.61 12.53
CA ILE A 195 3.55 8.83 12.73
C ILE A 195 3.23 8.70 14.22
N ARG A 196 2.64 9.75 14.79
CA ARG A 196 1.98 9.73 16.10
C ARG A 196 0.49 9.85 15.89
N PRO A 197 -0.26 8.74 15.92
CA PRO A 197 -1.63 8.72 15.44
C PRO A 197 -2.66 9.27 16.46
N GLY A 198 -2.21 9.80 17.60
CA GLY A 198 -3.08 10.14 18.73
C GLY A 198 -3.23 8.95 19.68
N ASP A 199 -4.45 8.63 20.10
CA ASP A 199 -4.72 7.52 21.01
C ASP A 199 -4.52 6.16 20.32
N LYS A 200 -3.38 5.52 20.60
CA LYS A 200 -2.97 4.24 20.02
C LYS A 200 -3.92 3.08 20.30
N ARG A 201 -4.87 3.21 21.23
CA ARG A 201 -5.82 2.14 21.60
C ARG A 201 -6.96 1.99 20.59
N VAL A 202 -7.25 3.05 19.84
CA VAL A 202 -8.35 3.07 18.85
C VAL A 202 -7.85 3.17 17.42
N VAL A 203 -6.53 3.21 17.23
CA VAL A 203 -5.90 3.25 15.91
C VAL A 203 -5.39 1.86 15.59
N HIS A 204 -5.99 1.26 14.56
CA HIS A 204 -5.63 -0.06 14.10
C HIS A 204 -4.36 -0.04 13.24
N HIS A 205 -4.31 0.87 12.25
CA HIS A 205 -3.10 1.21 11.51
C HIS A 205 -3.23 2.61 10.89
N ALA A 206 -2.14 3.13 10.35
CA ALA A 206 -2.13 4.35 9.56
C ALA A 206 -1.04 4.29 8.48
N ASN A 207 -1.25 4.99 7.37
CA ASN A 207 -0.28 5.12 6.29
C ASN A 207 -0.26 6.54 5.73
N ILE A 208 0.93 6.96 5.29
CA ILE A 208 1.11 8.25 4.60
C ILE A 208 1.09 8.02 3.10
N LEU A 209 0.27 8.82 2.41
CA LEU A 209 0.34 9.06 0.98
C LEU A 209 0.96 10.43 0.71
N VAL A 210 1.59 10.58 -0.45
CA VAL A 210 2.26 11.83 -0.85
C VAL A 210 1.43 12.50 -1.94
N ASP A 211 0.83 13.63 -1.63
CA ASP A 211 0.00 14.39 -2.56
C ASP A 211 0.74 15.63 -3.06
N ARG A 212 1.37 15.49 -4.23
CA ARG A 212 2.14 16.56 -4.87
C ARG A 212 1.26 17.57 -5.60
N GLY A 213 0.07 17.17 -6.01
CA GLY A 213 -0.89 18.02 -6.70
C GLY A 213 -1.84 18.76 -5.76
N GLN A 214 -1.82 18.43 -4.47
CA GLN A 214 -2.77 18.91 -3.46
C GLN A 214 -4.22 18.54 -3.79
N SER A 215 -4.43 17.51 -4.62
CA SER A 215 -5.75 17.15 -5.14
C SER A 215 -6.67 16.63 -4.03
N ALA A 216 -6.12 16.04 -2.97
CA ALA A 216 -6.88 15.56 -1.83
C ALA A 216 -7.61 16.69 -1.10
N ARG A 217 -7.14 17.94 -1.20
CA ARG A 217 -7.80 19.11 -0.59
C ARG A 217 -9.22 19.33 -1.13
N HIS A 218 -9.52 18.89 -2.35
CA HIS A 218 -10.86 19.01 -2.93
C HIS A 218 -11.90 18.14 -2.21
N GLN A 219 -11.46 17.14 -1.44
CA GLN A 219 -12.35 16.27 -0.66
C GLN A 219 -12.67 16.85 0.72
N GLU A 220 -11.93 17.84 1.20
CA GLU A 220 -12.21 18.48 2.47
C GLU A 220 -13.42 19.42 2.35
N SER A 221 -14.31 19.38 3.36
CA SER A 221 -15.41 20.36 3.45
C SER A 221 -14.91 21.77 3.77
N GLU A 222 -13.79 21.87 4.47
CA GLU A 222 -13.07 23.09 4.81
C GLU A 222 -11.60 22.75 5.08
N PRO A 223 -10.66 23.69 4.89
CA PRO A 223 -9.25 23.41 5.07
C PRO A 223 -8.93 22.77 6.43
N GLY A 224 -8.21 21.64 6.38
CA GLY A 224 -7.70 20.95 7.56
C GLY A 224 -8.72 20.06 8.29
N ALA A 225 -9.97 19.99 7.84
CA ALA A 225 -10.98 19.11 8.42
C ALA A 225 -10.70 17.63 8.16
N GLY A 226 -9.97 17.30 7.10
CA GLY A 226 -9.87 15.93 6.60
C GLY A 226 -11.19 15.43 5.98
N PHE A 227 -11.22 14.15 5.65
CA PHE A 227 -12.38 13.51 5.01
C PHE A 227 -12.39 11.99 5.24
N ALA A 228 -13.56 11.36 5.11
CA ALA A 228 -13.70 9.91 5.26
C ALA A 228 -13.31 9.17 3.98
N GLY A 229 -12.80 7.94 4.10
CA GLY A 229 -12.56 7.04 2.97
C GLY A 229 -11.28 6.22 3.11
N MET A 230 -11.34 4.97 2.66
CA MET A 230 -10.16 4.07 2.62
C MET A 230 -9.32 4.33 1.38
N GLU A 231 -9.94 4.35 0.21
CA GLU A 231 -9.26 4.60 -1.07
C GLU A 231 -9.18 6.09 -1.37
N LEU A 232 -7.97 6.53 -1.70
CA LEU A 232 -7.70 7.91 -2.10
C LEU A 232 -7.32 7.94 -3.57
N LYS A 233 -7.94 8.85 -4.31
CA LYS A 233 -7.48 9.24 -5.63
C LYS A 233 -6.62 10.50 -5.47
N ILE A 234 -5.32 10.35 -5.71
CA ILE A 234 -4.37 11.45 -5.76
C ILE A 234 -4.03 11.68 -7.23
N GLU A 235 -4.32 12.87 -7.72
CA GLU A 235 -4.02 13.28 -9.09
C GLU A 235 -2.61 13.89 -9.12
N SER A 236 -1.82 13.53 -10.13
CA SER A 236 -0.49 14.10 -10.31
C SER A 236 -0.16 14.30 -11.77
N GLU A 237 0.39 15.46 -12.09
CA GLU A 237 0.93 15.80 -13.40
C GLU A 237 2.39 15.35 -13.55
N ASN A 238 3.06 15.04 -12.44
CA ASN A 238 4.46 14.61 -12.41
C ASN A 238 4.56 13.09 -12.28
N PHE A 239 5.40 12.47 -13.11
CA PHE A 239 5.70 11.05 -12.97
C PHE A 239 6.61 10.79 -11.75
N ASP A 240 6.00 10.56 -10.60
CA ASP A 240 6.66 10.02 -9.41
C ASP A 240 5.69 9.11 -8.65
N PRO A 241 5.65 7.80 -8.99
CA PRO A 241 4.68 6.88 -8.43
C PRO A 241 4.90 6.66 -6.93
N ASP A 242 3.86 6.18 -6.25
CA ASP A 242 3.96 5.76 -4.86
C ASP A 242 5.10 4.74 -4.70
N SER A 243 5.95 4.98 -3.71
CA SER A 243 7.26 4.35 -3.64
C SER A 243 7.64 3.85 -2.24
N HIS A 244 7.00 4.37 -1.19
CA HIS A 244 7.35 4.08 0.20
C HIS A 244 6.18 3.57 1.01
N PHE A 245 6.44 2.55 1.82
CA PHE A 245 5.53 2.13 2.89
C PHE A 245 5.80 2.92 4.18
N PHE A 246 5.31 4.15 4.23
CA PHE A 246 5.21 4.91 5.47
C PHE A 246 4.01 4.44 6.27
N PHE A 247 4.18 3.28 6.92
CA PHE A 247 3.14 2.57 7.64
C PHE A 247 3.38 2.59 9.15
N TRP A 248 2.30 2.66 9.91
CA TRP A 248 2.29 2.53 11.35
C TRP A 248 1.18 1.60 11.81
N LYS A 249 1.50 0.75 12.77
CA LYS A 249 0.55 0.00 13.62
C LYS A 249 1.07 -0.08 15.05
N PRO A 250 0.26 -0.48 16.04
CA PRO A 250 0.75 -0.76 17.38
C PRO A 250 1.99 -1.66 17.39
N GLY A 251 3.03 -1.23 18.12
CA GLY A 251 4.32 -1.94 18.19
C GLY A 251 5.31 -1.65 17.05
N THR A 252 4.97 -0.77 16.09
CA THR A 252 5.89 -0.40 15.00
C THR A 252 7.12 0.31 15.55
N VAL A 253 8.28 -0.26 15.25
CA VAL A 253 9.59 0.38 15.48
C VAL A 253 9.93 1.19 14.24
N LEU A 254 10.21 2.49 14.43
CA LEU A 254 10.60 3.35 13.33
C LEU A 254 12.03 3.03 12.88
N LYS A 255 12.18 2.75 11.58
CA LYS A 255 13.48 2.64 10.91
C LYS A 255 13.60 3.73 9.86
N PRO A 256 14.75 4.43 9.77
CA PRO A 256 15.02 5.27 8.61
C PRO A 256 14.99 4.44 7.34
N GLU A 257 14.58 5.06 6.24
CA GLU A 257 14.72 4.48 4.91
C GLU A 257 16.21 4.25 4.59
N PRO A 258 16.54 3.19 3.83
CA PRO A 258 17.91 2.90 3.44
C PRO A 258 18.62 4.08 2.77
N GLU A 259 19.95 4.08 2.82
CA GLU A 259 20.75 5.09 2.13
C GLU A 259 20.42 5.11 0.62
N GLY A 260 20.24 6.32 0.08
CA GLY A 260 19.82 6.53 -1.31
C GLY A 260 18.31 6.48 -1.54
N MET A 261 17.50 6.12 -0.55
CA MET A 261 16.04 5.92 -0.69
C MET A 261 15.21 7.00 0.02
N ALA A 262 15.78 8.17 0.31
CA ALA A 262 15.04 9.25 0.94
C ALA A 262 13.89 9.73 0.02
N LEU A 263 12.71 9.98 0.58
CA LEU A 263 11.58 10.53 -0.17
C LEU A 263 11.86 12.00 -0.54
N ARG A 264 11.68 12.35 -1.81
CA ARG A 264 11.68 13.75 -2.25
C ARG A 264 10.39 14.44 -1.83
N LEU A 265 10.52 15.51 -1.04
CA LEU A 265 9.42 16.40 -0.66
C LEU A 265 9.68 17.79 -1.25
N ASP A 266 8.89 18.17 -2.26
CA ASP A 266 8.98 19.48 -2.89
C ASP A 266 8.14 20.52 -2.14
N LYS A 267 8.35 21.79 -2.47
CA LYS A 267 7.49 22.88 -2.00
C LYS A 267 6.04 22.53 -2.35
N ASP A 268 5.11 22.83 -1.43
CA ASP A 268 3.68 22.66 -1.65
C ASP A 268 3.20 21.19 -1.78
N THR A 269 4.03 20.20 -1.43
CA THR A 269 3.59 18.80 -1.31
C THR A 269 2.85 18.58 0.02
N ASP A 270 1.67 17.97 -0.05
CA ASP A 270 0.90 17.53 1.11
C ASP A 270 1.24 16.08 1.48
N LEU A 271 1.17 15.77 2.78
CA LEU A 271 1.22 14.40 3.28
C LEU A 271 -0.17 14.03 3.78
N VAL A 272 -0.78 13.00 3.21
CA VAL A 272 -2.11 12.56 3.62
C VAL A 272 -1.97 11.35 4.52
N LEU A 273 -2.35 11.48 5.79
CA LEU A 273 -2.42 10.37 6.73
C LEU A 273 -3.79 9.71 6.62
N ASN A 274 -3.84 8.57 5.95
CA ASN A 274 -4.97 7.66 6.03
C ASN A 274 -4.87 6.87 7.33
N ILE A 275 -5.90 6.92 8.17
CA ILE A 275 -5.94 6.26 9.46
C ILE A 275 -7.16 5.35 9.56
N HIS A 276 -6.93 4.12 10.02
CA HIS A 276 -7.97 3.15 10.30
C HIS A 276 -8.25 3.12 11.80
N LEU A 277 -9.48 3.47 12.17
CA LEU A 277 -9.94 3.66 13.53
C LEU A 277 -11.00 2.63 13.92
N GLN A 278 -10.90 2.12 15.15
CA GLN A 278 -11.84 1.17 15.75
C GLN A 278 -12.57 1.84 16.93
N PRO A 279 -13.92 1.91 16.92
CA PRO A 279 -14.68 2.48 18.04
C PRO A 279 -14.41 1.78 19.38
N SER A 280 -14.26 2.56 20.46
CA SER A 280 -13.93 2.05 21.80
C SER A 280 -15.13 1.83 22.73
N GLY A 281 -16.35 2.14 22.27
CA GLY A 281 -17.56 2.19 23.10
C GLY A 281 -17.85 3.56 23.71
N LYS A 282 -17.00 4.56 23.47
CA LYS A 282 -17.21 5.97 23.83
C LYS A 282 -16.62 6.89 22.75
N PRO A 283 -17.08 8.14 22.63
CA PRO A 283 -16.49 9.06 21.66
C PRO A 283 -15.02 9.33 22.00
N GLU A 284 -14.15 9.31 20.98
CA GLU A 284 -12.72 9.57 21.14
C GLU A 284 -12.29 10.71 20.23
N THR A 285 -11.42 11.58 20.72
CA THR A 285 -10.85 12.68 19.94
C THR A 285 -9.48 12.28 19.42
N ILE A 286 -9.30 12.31 18.11
CA ILE A 286 -8.09 11.91 17.40
C ILE A 286 -7.47 13.13 16.74
N GLN A 287 -6.24 13.46 17.13
CA GLN A 287 -5.46 14.52 16.50
C GLN A 287 -4.01 14.03 16.32
N PRO A 288 -3.67 13.52 15.13
CA PRO A 288 -2.35 12.96 14.89
C PRO A 288 -1.28 14.05 14.67
N SER A 289 -0.03 13.67 14.85
CA SER A 289 1.14 14.47 14.48
C SER A 289 2.19 13.64 13.75
N LEU A 290 2.97 14.30 12.90
CA LEU A 290 4.06 13.72 12.13
C LEU A 290 5.39 14.35 12.55
N GLY A 291 6.38 13.49 12.81
CA GLY A 291 7.78 13.89 12.96
C GLY A 291 8.53 13.65 11.66
N LEU A 292 9.00 14.71 11.02
CA LEU A 292 9.74 14.67 9.77
C LEU A 292 11.24 14.74 10.04
N TYR A 293 11.99 13.77 9.51
CA TYR A 293 13.44 13.72 9.60
C TYR A 293 14.04 13.83 8.20
N PHE A 294 14.85 14.85 8.00
CA PHE A 294 15.45 15.15 6.72
C PHE A 294 16.92 14.68 6.66
N THR A 295 17.45 14.68 5.45
CA THR A 295 18.86 14.47 5.14
C THR A 295 19.28 15.38 4.00
N ASP A 296 20.58 15.69 3.93
CA ASP A 296 21.19 16.38 2.80
C ASP A 296 21.60 15.40 1.68
N LYS A 297 21.46 14.09 1.91
CA LYS A 297 21.71 13.06 0.88
C LYS A 297 20.51 12.94 -0.04
N HIS A 298 20.74 13.15 -1.33
CA HIS A 298 19.71 13.06 -2.35
C HIS A 298 19.33 11.58 -2.59
N ALA A 299 18.10 11.33 -3.06
CA ALA A 299 17.74 10.00 -3.52
C ALA A 299 18.57 9.59 -4.75
N THR A 300 19.06 8.37 -4.72
CA THR A 300 19.75 7.70 -5.83
C THR A 300 19.11 6.36 -6.17
N LEU A 301 18.20 5.87 -5.31
CA LEU A 301 17.44 4.64 -5.45
C LEU A 301 15.95 4.99 -5.37
N PHE A 302 15.19 4.58 -6.39
CA PHE A 302 13.80 4.97 -6.55
C PHE A 302 12.91 3.72 -6.54
N PRO A 303 12.38 3.31 -5.38
CA PRO A 303 11.45 2.20 -5.31
C PRO A 303 10.10 2.56 -5.93
N VAL A 304 9.25 1.57 -6.13
CA VAL A 304 7.87 1.72 -6.59
C VAL A 304 6.99 0.67 -5.92
N LEU A 305 5.75 1.05 -5.62
CA LEU A 305 4.71 0.14 -5.15
C LEU A 305 3.97 -0.47 -6.34
N LEU A 306 3.86 -1.79 -6.37
CA LEU A 306 3.05 -2.55 -7.31
C LEU A 306 1.90 -3.21 -6.55
N GLN A 307 0.68 -3.10 -7.06
CA GLN A 307 -0.49 -3.76 -6.50
C GLN A 307 -0.92 -4.90 -7.43
N LEU A 308 -0.88 -6.14 -6.93
CA LEU A 308 -1.67 -7.22 -7.51
C LEU A 308 -3.02 -7.20 -6.79
N GLU A 309 -4.10 -7.27 -7.55
CA GLU A 309 -5.46 -7.34 -7.01
C GLU A 309 -6.37 -8.11 -7.97
N ASN A 310 -7.49 -8.64 -7.47
CA ASN A 310 -8.53 -9.16 -8.35
C ASN A 310 -9.91 -9.09 -7.69
N ASP A 311 -10.28 -7.89 -7.30
CA ASP A 311 -11.49 -7.60 -6.55
C ASP A 311 -12.76 -7.91 -7.35
N ARG A 312 -12.71 -7.85 -8.69
CA ARG A 312 -13.85 -8.23 -9.53
C ARG A 312 -14.23 -9.71 -9.43
N GLN A 313 -13.33 -10.57 -8.98
CA GLN A 313 -13.68 -11.96 -8.69
C GLN A 313 -14.39 -12.13 -7.34
N LEU A 314 -14.37 -11.12 -6.45
CA LEU A 314 -15.03 -11.19 -5.15
C LEU A 314 -16.56 -11.06 -5.32
N ASP A 315 -17.20 -12.22 -5.47
CA ASP A 315 -18.65 -12.41 -5.35
C ASP A 315 -18.91 -13.70 -4.56
N ILE A 316 -18.67 -13.62 -3.25
CA ILE A 316 -18.59 -14.76 -2.34
C ILE A 316 -20.00 -15.13 -1.83
N PRO A 317 -20.56 -16.28 -2.20
CA PRO A 317 -21.89 -16.69 -1.75
C PRO A 317 -21.93 -16.96 -0.23
N PRO A 318 -23.10 -16.78 0.43
CA PRO A 318 -23.26 -17.17 1.82
C PRO A 318 -23.06 -18.68 2.00
N GLY A 319 -22.36 -19.08 3.05
CA GLY A 319 -22.02 -20.47 3.35
C GLY A 319 -20.78 -21.01 2.62
N GLN A 320 -20.18 -20.24 1.71
CA GLN A 320 -19.02 -20.68 0.93
C GLN A 320 -17.75 -20.74 1.82
N LYS A 321 -17.28 -21.95 2.14
CA LYS A 321 -16.11 -22.17 3.02
C LYS A 321 -14.74 -21.97 2.38
N HIS A 322 -14.71 -22.01 1.04
CA HIS A 322 -13.47 -21.98 0.28
C HIS A 322 -13.72 -21.26 -1.05
N PHE A 323 -13.62 -19.94 -1.02
CA PHE A 323 -13.65 -19.12 -2.21
C PHE A 323 -12.22 -18.67 -2.52
N VAL A 324 -11.76 -18.82 -3.77
CA VAL A 324 -10.37 -18.54 -4.14
C VAL A 324 -10.32 -17.40 -5.12
N VAL A 325 -9.46 -16.42 -4.84
CA VAL A 325 -9.12 -15.32 -5.75
C VAL A 325 -7.63 -15.38 -6.06
N THR A 326 -7.28 -15.15 -7.31
CA THR A 326 -5.89 -15.18 -7.77
C THR A 326 -5.59 -14.04 -8.72
N ASP A 327 -4.34 -13.59 -8.74
CA ASP A 327 -3.79 -12.73 -9.78
C ASP A 327 -2.36 -13.16 -10.12
N LYS A 328 -1.88 -12.81 -11.32
CA LYS A 328 -0.54 -13.15 -11.80
C LYS A 328 0.03 -12.05 -12.67
N PHE A 329 1.12 -11.43 -12.22
CA PHE A 329 1.83 -10.36 -12.92
C PHE A 329 3.24 -10.80 -13.31
N THR A 330 3.72 -10.42 -14.51
CA THR A 330 5.07 -10.75 -14.98
C THR A 330 5.94 -9.49 -15.01
N LEU A 331 7.11 -9.55 -14.35
CA LEU A 331 8.00 -8.39 -14.25
C LEU A 331 8.62 -8.02 -15.61
N PRO A 332 8.53 -6.74 -16.05
CA PRO A 332 9.11 -6.27 -17.31
C PRO A 332 10.62 -5.96 -17.20
N VAL A 333 11.15 -5.85 -15.97
CA VAL A 333 12.54 -5.49 -15.64
C VAL A 333 13.01 -6.29 -14.43
N ASP A 334 14.33 -6.34 -14.22
CA ASP A 334 14.91 -6.87 -12.99
C ASP A 334 14.59 -5.95 -11.81
N VAL A 335 14.20 -6.54 -10.68
CA VAL A 335 13.90 -5.79 -9.45
C VAL A 335 14.42 -6.52 -8.21
N ASP A 336 14.65 -5.76 -7.15
CA ASP A 336 14.74 -6.28 -5.79
C ASP A 336 13.42 -6.03 -5.05
N LEU A 337 12.80 -7.07 -4.52
CA LEU A 337 11.62 -6.95 -3.66
C LEU A 337 12.06 -6.60 -2.23
N LEU A 338 11.62 -5.43 -1.75
CA LEU A 338 12.03 -4.86 -0.46
C LEU A 338 11.02 -5.14 0.66
N ALA A 339 9.73 -5.10 0.33
CA ALA A 339 8.65 -5.32 1.28
C ALA A 339 7.39 -5.82 0.60
N ILE A 340 6.52 -6.47 1.37
CA ILE A 340 5.24 -7.01 0.91
C ILE A 340 4.13 -6.69 1.92
N TYR A 341 2.97 -6.27 1.42
CA TYR A 341 1.80 -5.94 2.24
C TYR A 341 0.55 -6.62 1.67
N PRO A 342 0.17 -7.79 2.22
CA PRO A 342 -1.11 -8.41 1.91
C PRO A 342 -2.25 -7.73 2.67
N HIS A 343 -3.42 -7.62 2.05
CA HIS A 343 -4.62 -7.05 2.62
C HIS A 343 -5.89 -7.79 2.16
N ALA A 344 -6.71 -8.20 3.13
CA ALA A 344 -8.03 -8.80 2.99
C ALA A 344 -8.85 -8.50 4.26
N HIS A 345 -10.18 -8.57 4.21
CA HIS A 345 -11.03 -8.34 5.38
C HIS A 345 -11.29 -9.64 6.16
N TYR A 346 -12.42 -9.70 6.87
CA TYR A 346 -12.72 -10.69 7.90
C TYR A 346 -13.02 -12.11 7.38
N LEU A 347 -13.35 -12.26 6.10
CA LEU A 347 -13.54 -13.56 5.46
C LEU A 347 -12.21 -14.18 5.01
N GLY A 348 -11.16 -13.37 4.85
CA GLY A 348 -9.84 -13.86 4.49
C GLY A 348 -9.35 -14.93 5.47
N LYS A 349 -8.79 -16.01 4.94
CA LYS A 349 -8.40 -17.20 5.73
C LYS A 349 -6.97 -17.64 5.46
N ASP A 350 -6.59 -17.71 4.19
CA ASP A 350 -5.29 -18.19 3.73
C ASP A 350 -4.82 -17.33 2.56
N LEU A 351 -3.56 -16.91 2.59
CA LEU A 351 -2.99 -15.95 1.65
C LEU A 351 -1.59 -16.38 1.28
N GLN A 352 -1.31 -16.44 -0.01
CA GLN A 352 -0.01 -16.83 -0.51
C GLN A 352 0.43 -15.96 -1.68
N ALA A 353 1.70 -15.57 -1.70
CA ALA A 353 2.35 -15.03 -2.87
C ALA A 353 3.61 -15.82 -3.20
N LEU A 354 3.76 -16.15 -4.49
CA LEU A 354 4.88 -16.91 -5.04
C LEU A 354 5.51 -16.14 -6.18
N ALA A 355 6.80 -16.32 -6.39
CA ALA A 355 7.54 -15.88 -7.59
C ALA A 355 8.04 -17.11 -8.35
N THR A 356 7.56 -17.29 -9.58
CA THR A 356 8.10 -18.27 -10.53
C THR A 356 9.16 -17.58 -11.38
N LEU A 357 10.42 -17.95 -11.20
CA LEU A 357 11.55 -17.37 -11.91
C LEU A 357 11.61 -17.84 -13.37
N PRO A 358 12.35 -17.14 -14.26
CA PRO A 358 12.50 -17.52 -15.66
C PRO A 358 13.07 -18.93 -15.89
N ASP A 359 13.84 -19.46 -14.94
CA ASP A 359 14.37 -20.84 -14.98
C ASP A 359 13.36 -21.91 -14.53
N GLY A 360 12.14 -21.49 -14.14
CA GLY A 360 11.07 -22.34 -13.64
C GLY A 360 11.12 -22.62 -12.13
N SER A 361 12.15 -22.16 -11.42
CA SER A 361 12.21 -22.30 -9.96
C SER A 361 11.17 -21.40 -9.27
N VAL A 362 10.62 -21.85 -8.13
CA VAL A 362 9.57 -21.14 -7.40
C VAL A 362 10.10 -20.70 -6.04
N LYS A 363 9.91 -19.42 -5.72
CA LYS A 363 10.20 -18.82 -4.42
C LYS A 363 8.90 -18.45 -3.71
N ALA A 364 8.76 -18.83 -2.45
CA ALA A 364 7.71 -18.29 -1.59
C ALA A 364 8.08 -16.86 -1.18
N LEU A 365 7.19 -15.90 -1.47
CA LEU A 365 7.36 -14.50 -1.07
C LEU A 365 6.67 -14.26 0.29
N ILE A 366 5.44 -14.72 0.42
CA ILE A 366 4.72 -14.72 1.71
C ILE A 366 3.70 -15.86 1.73
N HIS A 367 3.53 -16.48 2.90
CA HIS A 367 2.40 -17.37 3.15
C HIS A 367 1.84 -17.12 4.55
N ILE A 368 0.55 -16.80 4.62
CA ILE A 368 -0.21 -16.58 5.85
C ILE A 368 -1.35 -17.60 5.84
N PRO A 369 -1.19 -18.75 6.52
CA PRO A 369 -2.19 -19.80 6.51
C PRO A 369 -3.41 -19.51 7.40
N GLN A 370 -3.31 -18.49 8.26
CA GLN A 370 -4.35 -18.07 9.20
C GLN A 370 -4.40 -16.54 9.20
N TRP A 371 -5.10 -15.96 8.23
CA TRP A 371 -5.26 -14.52 8.14
C TRP A 371 -6.00 -13.96 9.36
N ASN A 372 -5.60 -12.77 9.77
CA ASN A 372 -6.30 -11.98 10.77
C ASN A 372 -6.12 -10.51 10.44
N LEU A 373 -7.20 -9.84 10.02
CA LEU A 373 -7.22 -8.43 9.67
C LEU A 373 -6.62 -7.54 10.77
N ASN A 374 -6.79 -7.93 12.05
CA ASN A 374 -6.31 -7.16 13.20
C ASN A 374 -4.77 -7.06 13.28
N TRP A 375 -4.06 -7.88 12.51
CA TRP A 375 -2.61 -7.99 12.55
C TRP A 375 -1.94 -7.81 11.20
N GLN A 376 -2.66 -7.30 10.21
CA GLN A 376 -2.09 -6.90 8.94
C GLN A 376 -0.93 -5.91 9.13
N ALA A 377 0.08 -6.01 8.27
CA ALA A 377 1.29 -5.23 8.37
C ALA A 377 2.06 -5.23 7.06
N VAL A 378 2.90 -4.22 6.88
CA VAL A 378 3.97 -4.25 5.89
C VAL A 378 5.10 -5.15 6.41
N TYR A 379 5.42 -6.21 5.67
CA TYR A 379 6.51 -7.12 5.98
C TYR A 379 7.75 -6.74 5.17
N ARG A 380 8.72 -6.10 5.82
CA ARG A 380 10.00 -5.72 5.20
C ARG A 380 10.97 -6.89 5.25
N TYR A 381 11.61 -7.22 4.14
CA TYR A 381 12.60 -8.30 4.10
C TYR A 381 13.89 -7.87 4.81
N ALA A 382 14.53 -8.81 5.50
CA ALA A 382 15.83 -8.60 6.15
C ALA A 382 16.94 -8.37 5.11
N ASN A 383 16.82 -9.04 3.96
CA ASN A 383 17.64 -8.81 2.78
C ASN A 383 16.69 -8.70 1.57
N PRO A 384 16.89 -7.75 0.66
CA PRO A 384 16.11 -7.66 -0.56
C PRO A 384 16.08 -8.99 -1.33
N VAL A 385 14.92 -9.34 -1.91
CA VAL A 385 14.75 -10.58 -2.67
C VAL A 385 14.92 -10.27 -4.16
N PRO A 386 16.00 -10.73 -4.82
CA PRO A 386 16.22 -10.46 -6.24
C PRO A 386 15.25 -11.28 -7.09
N LEU A 387 14.55 -10.57 -7.98
CA LEU A 387 13.59 -11.10 -8.94
C LEU A 387 13.96 -10.62 -10.35
N PRO A 388 14.51 -11.50 -11.21
CA PRO A 388 14.86 -11.12 -12.57
C PRO A 388 13.63 -10.83 -13.43
N LYS A 389 13.82 -10.06 -14.50
CA LYS A 389 12.86 -9.85 -15.57
C LYS A 389 12.27 -11.18 -16.05
N GLY A 390 10.96 -11.19 -16.31
CA GLY A 390 10.23 -12.40 -16.70
C GLY A 390 9.82 -13.28 -15.52
N THR A 391 10.19 -12.92 -14.29
CA THR A 391 9.61 -13.54 -13.09
C THR A 391 8.10 -13.28 -13.08
N ALA A 392 7.32 -14.35 -12.91
CA ALA A 392 5.89 -14.26 -12.71
C ALA A 392 5.56 -14.32 -11.21
N ILE A 393 5.03 -13.22 -10.70
CA ILE A 393 4.53 -13.10 -9.32
C ILE A 393 3.05 -13.49 -9.34
N SER A 394 2.66 -14.45 -8.52
CA SER A 394 1.27 -14.88 -8.37
C SER A 394 0.81 -14.72 -6.94
N MET A 395 -0.43 -14.26 -6.76
CA MET A 395 -1.11 -14.24 -5.48
C MET A 395 -2.28 -15.25 -5.47
N ARG A 396 -2.58 -15.82 -4.29
CA ARG A 396 -3.75 -16.67 -4.05
C ARG A 396 -4.33 -16.38 -2.67
N TYR A 397 -5.59 -15.99 -2.65
CA TYR A 397 -6.35 -15.62 -1.46
C TYR A 397 -7.51 -16.60 -1.30
N VAL A 398 -7.76 -17.06 -0.08
CA VAL A 398 -8.87 -17.95 0.26
C VAL A 398 -9.77 -17.26 1.26
N TYR A 399 -11.08 -17.30 1.00
CA TYR A 399 -12.10 -16.74 1.86
C TYR A 399 -13.08 -17.80 2.37
N ASP A 400 -13.61 -17.57 3.57
CA ASP A 400 -14.59 -18.41 4.25
C ASP A 400 -15.78 -17.57 4.72
N ASN A 401 -16.86 -17.58 3.92
CA ASN A 401 -18.13 -16.92 4.19
C ASN A 401 -19.15 -17.88 4.82
N SER A 402 -18.70 -18.83 5.64
CA SER A 402 -19.61 -19.73 6.36
C SER A 402 -19.82 -19.31 7.81
N SER A 403 -20.83 -19.90 8.45
CA SER A 403 -21.09 -19.72 9.89
C SER A 403 -20.00 -20.34 10.78
N ASP A 404 -19.08 -21.15 10.23
CA ASP A 404 -17.94 -21.70 10.96
C ASP A 404 -16.82 -20.66 11.12
N ASN A 405 -16.77 -19.63 10.26
CA ASN A 405 -15.85 -18.53 10.40
C ASN A 405 -16.33 -17.58 11.49
N VAL A 406 -15.77 -17.72 12.69
CA VAL A 406 -16.09 -16.87 13.85
C VAL A 406 -15.74 -15.39 13.65
N ALA A 407 -14.90 -15.07 12.66
CA ALA A 407 -14.58 -13.69 12.31
C ALA A 407 -15.58 -13.09 11.32
N ASN A 408 -16.49 -13.88 10.72
CA ASN A 408 -17.46 -13.38 9.75
C ASN A 408 -18.31 -12.25 10.38
N PRO A 409 -18.31 -11.04 9.82
CA PRO A 409 -19.04 -9.91 10.37
C PRO A 409 -20.56 -10.02 10.15
N ASN A 410 -21.01 -11.05 9.42
CA ASN A 410 -22.40 -11.30 9.09
C ASN A 410 -22.89 -12.60 9.73
N ASP A 411 -23.88 -12.48 10.62
CA ASP A 411 -24.61 -13.62 11.20
C ASP A 411 -26.13 -13.42 11.03
N PRO A 412 -26.82 -14.22 10.19
CA PRO A 412 -26.26 -15.30 9.35
C PRO A 412 -25.39 -14.76 8.19
N PRO A 413 -24.53 -15.60 7.58
CA PRO A 413 -23.73 -15.21 6.42
C PRO A 413 -24.60 -14.69 5.26
N ARG A 414 -24.14 -13.61 4.61
CA ARG A 414 -24.76 -13.01 3.42
C ARG A 414 -23.78 -13.01 2.26
N ARG A 415 -24.25 -12.77 1.04
CA ARG A 415 -23.35 -12.59 -0.11
C ARG A 415 -22.42 -11.39 0.13
N VAL A 416 -21.13 -11.56 -0.10
CA VAL A 416 -20.09 -10.54 0.10
C VAL A 416 -19.38 -10.27 -1.22
N VAL A 417 -19.18 -9.00 -1.53
CA VAL A 417 -18.51 -8.53 -2.75
C VAL A 417 -17.32 -7.64 -2.40
N ALA A 418 -16.56 -7.21 -3.40
CA ALA A 418 -15.50 -6.22 -3.20
C ALA A 418 -16.04 -4.90 -2.61
N GLY A 419 -15.29 -4.28 -1.69
CA GLY A 419 -15.61 -2.94 -1.19
C GLY A 419 -14.80 -2.51 0.03
N ASN A 420 -14.94 -1.22 0.36
CA ASN A 420 -14.15 -0.54 1.40
C ASN A 420 -14.66 -0.75 2.84
N ARG A 421 -15.84 -1.36 3.03
CA ARG A 421 -16.33 -1.65 4.38
C ARG A 421 -15.72 -2.95 4.87
N SER A 422 -15.49 -3.06 6.17
CA SER A 422 -14.99 -4.31 6.76
C SER A 422 -15.95 -5.50 6.59
N SER A 423 -17.23 -5.26 6.27
CA SER A 423 -18.21 -6.28 5.89
C SER A 423 -18.24 -6.66 4.40
N ASP A 424 -17.50 -5.92 3.57
CA ASP A 424 -17.16 -6.27 2.19
C ASP A 424 -15.79 -6.99 2.18
N GLU A 425 -15.23 -7.33 1.02
CA GLU A 425 -13.89 -7.95 0.93
C GLU A 425 -12.92 -7.24 -0.01
N MET A 426 -11.63 -7.58 0.12
CA MET A 426 -10.55 -7.15 -0.77
C MET A 426 -9.54 -8.27 -0.98
N ALA A 427 -8.89 -8.28 -2.14
CA ALA A 427 -7.86 -9.24 -2.51
C ALA A 427 -6.59 -8.49 -2.94
N HIS A 428 -5.96 -7.72 -2.05
CA HIS A 428 -4.85 -6.84 -2.44
C HIS A 428 -3.51 -7.36 -1.94
N LEU A 429 -2.51 -7.34 -2.81
CA LEU A 429 -1.13 -7.64 -2.50
C LEU A 429 -0.23 -6.53 -3.02
N TRP A 430 0.28 -5.71 -2.11
CA TRP A 430 1.20 -4.64 -2.43
C TRP A 430 2.65 -5.10 -2.30
N LEU A 431 3.49 -4.70 -3.25
CA LEU A 431 4.92 -5.03 -3.33
C LEU A 431 5.72 -3.74 -3.45
N GLN A 432 6.66 -3.49 -2.54
CA GLN A 432 7.64 -2.44 -2.72
C GLN A 432 8.85 -3.04 -3.44
N VAL A 433 9.08 -2.63 -4.68
CA VAL A 433 10.18 -3.13 -5.50
C VAL A 433 11.14 -2.00 -5.84
N LEU A 434 12.42 -2.32 -5.92
CA LEU A 434 13.47 -1.44 -6.42
C LEU A 434 13.91 -1.95 -7.79
N PRO A 435 13.53 -1.28 -8.90
CA PRO A 435 14.02 -1.66 -10.21
C PRO A 435 15.53 -1.44 -10.32
N HIS A 436 16.22 -2.37 -10.99
CA HIS A 436 17.64 -2.21 -11.28
C HIS A 436 17.83 -1.12 -12.33
N THR A 437 18.73 -0.17 -12.05
CA THR A 437 19.10 0.91 -12.95
C THR A 437 20.54 0.74 -13.43
N SER A 438 20.84 1.27 -14.62
CA SER A 438 22.21 1.36 -15.16
C SER A 438 22.45 2.78 -15.68
N PRO A 439 23.68 3.33 -15.57
CA PRO A 439 24.01 4.65 -16.14
C PRO A 439 23.71 4.78 -17.64
N ASP A 440 23.72 3.66 -18.38
CA ASP A 440 23.46 3.62 -19.82
C ASP A 440 21.95 3.55 -20.17
N MET A 441 21.07 3.50 -19.16
CA MET A 441 19.64 3.37 -19.38
C MET A 441 19.05 4.71 -19.84
N ALA A 442 18.43 4.71 -21.03
CA ALA A 442 17.90 5.93 -21.66
C ALA A 442 16.61 6.47 -21.01
N PHE A 443 15.93 5.70 -20.16
CA PHE A 443 14.68 6.07 -19.52
C PHE A 443 14.55 5.45 -18.12
N ASP A 444 13.63 5.97 -17.30
CA ASP A 444 13.38 5.46 -15.95
C ASP A 444 12.65 4.11 -15.97
N PRO A 445 13.21 3.01 -15.41
CA PRO A 445 12.58 1.69 -15.45
C PRO A 445 11.27 1.62 -14.66
N ARG A 446 11.00 2.57 -13.75
CA ARG A 446 9.70 2.68 -13.07
C ARG A 446 8.57 2.91 -14.07
N MET A 447 8.82 3.58 -15.20
CA MET A 447 7.83 3.78 -16.26
C MET A 447 7.38 2.45 -16.87
N LEU A 448 8.32 1.52 -17.10
CA LEU A 448 7.98 0.19 -17.62
C LEU A 448 7.15 -0.63 -16.63
N LEU A 449 7.47 -0.52 -15.33
CA LEU A 449 6.69 -1.19 -14.28
C LEU A 449 5.26 -0.64 -14.20
N GLN A 450 5.10 0.69 -14.22
CA GLN A 450 3.80 1.35 -14.18
C GLN A 450 2.96 1.04 -15.43
N GLU A 451 3.55 1.11 -16.63
CA GLU A 451 2.85 0.74 -17.85
C GLU A 451 2.46 -0.74 -17.87
N ALA A 452 3.37 -1.65 -17.48
CA ALA A 452 3.07 -3.07 -17.41
C ALA A 452 1.93 -3.35 -16.42
N MET A 453 1.89 -2.65 -15.29
CA MET A 453 0.80 -2.75 -14.32
C MET A 453 -0.52 -2.21 -14.90
N ALA A 454 -0.49 -1.05 -15.57
CA ALA A 454 -1.68 -0.48 -16.21
C ALA A 454 -2.24 -1.41 -17.29
N ARG A 455 -1.38 -2.02 -18.12
CA ARG A 455 -1.76 -3.05 -19.10
C ARG A 455 -2.36 -4.28 -18.42
N HIS A 456 -1.71 -4.79 -17.38
CA HIS A 456 -2.21 -5.92 -16.59
C HIS A 456 -3.60 -5.64 -16.02
N ASN A 457 -3.84 -4.43 -15.53
CA ASN A 457 -5.16 -4.02 -15.01
C ASN A 457 -6.23 -3.97 -16.10
N VAL A 458 -5.90 -3.45 -17.29
CA VAL A 458 -6.83 -3.48 -18.45
C VAL A 458 -7.11 -4.92 -18.92
N GLU A 459 -6.08 -5.77 -19.00
CA GLU A 459 -6.22 -7.17 -19.41
C GLU A 459 -7.09 -7.97 -18.44
N LYS A 460 -6.85 -7.79 -17.14
CA LYS A 460 -7.63 -8.41 -16.05
C LYS A 460 -9.06 -7.88 -16.01
N ASN A 461 -9.23 -6.56 -16.18
CA ASN A 461 -10.50 -5.86 -16.02
C ASN A 461 -10.81 -4.93 -17.23
N PRO A 462 -11.20 -5.47 -18.41
CA PRO A 462 -11.45 -4.65 -19.61
C PRO A 462 -12.63 -3.67 -19.52
N ALA A 463 -13.46 -3.81 -18.49
CA ALA A 463 -14.56 -2.88 -18.20
C ALA A 463 -14.20 -1.87 -17.10
N ASP A 464 -12.92 -1.67 -16.81
CA ASP A 464 -12.45 -0.68 -15.83
C ASP A 464 -12.05 0.63 -16.52
N PHE A 465 -12.88 1.65 -16.30
CA PHE A 465 -12.66 2.98 -16.82
C PHE A 465 -11.31 3.57 -16.37
N GLU A 466 -10.97 3.46 -15.08
CA GLU A 466 -9.78 4.09 -14.53
C GLU A 466 -8.53 3.43 -15.11
N ALA A 467 -8.55 2.10 -15.28
CA ALA A 467 -7.46 1.36 -15.90
C ALA A 467 -7.21 1.81 -17.35
N HIS A 468 -8.26 1.96 -18.16
CA HIS A 468 -8.15 2.46 -19.53
C HIS A 468 -7.64 3.91 -19.59
N TYR A 469 -8.21 4.79 -18.76
CA TYR A 469 -7.83 6.20 -18.71
C TYR A 469 -6.35 6.36 -18.30
N ASN A 470 -5.92 5.67 -17.24
CA ASN A 470 -4.55 5.75 -16.74
C ASN A 470 -3.55 5.17 -17.74
N LEU A 471 -3.86 4.03 -18.37
CA LEU A 471 -3.01 3.47 -19.43
C LEU A 471 -2.90 4.43 -20.62
N ALA A 472 -4.01 5.06 -21.03
CA ALA A 472 -4.01 6.04 -22.11
C ALA A 472 -3.13 7.25 -21.81
N ALA A 473 -3.23 7.82 -20.59
CA ALA A 473 -2.40 8.93 -20.16
C ALA A 473 -0.90 8.58 -20.16
N MET A 474 -0.55 7.38 -19.67
CA MET A 474 0.84 6.89 -19.70
C MET A 474 1.37 6.72 -21.12
N LEU A 475 0.57 6.14 -22.03
CA LEU A 475 0.94 5.97 -23.43
C LEU A 475 1.11 7.31 -24.16
N MET A 476 0.25 8.28 -23.86
CA MET A 476 0.34 9.63 -24.42
C MET A 476 1.62 10.31 -23.98
N ALA A 477 1.97 10.23 -22.69
CA ALA A 477 3.23 10.78 -22.16
C ALA A 477 4.47 10.12 -22.78
N ARG A 478 4.37 8.87 -23.22
CA ARG A 478 5.43 8.14 -23.94
C ARG A 478 5.50 8.47 -25.44
N GLY A 479 4.50 9.17 -25.98
CA GLY A 479 4.38 9.47 -27.42
C GLY A 479 3.75 8.34 -28.24
N GLU A 480 3.21 7.30 -27.61
CA GLU A 480 2.49 6.19 -28.26
C GLU A 480 1.04 6.60 -28.59
N GLN A 481 0.90 7.68 -29.34
CA GLN A 481 -0.35 8.43 -29.52
C GLN A 481 -1.51 7.58 -30.05
N ALA A 482 -1.25 6.68 -31.00
CA ALA A 482 -2.30 5.86 -31.61
C ALA A 482 -2.95 4.88 -30.61
N GLU A 483 -2.14 4.21 -29.78
CA GLU A 483 -2.68 3.30 -28.76
C GLU A 483 -3.30 4.10 -27.60
N ALA A 484 -2.72 5.25 -27.23
CA ALA A 484 -3.32 6.14 -26.24
C ALA A 484 -4.74 6.55 -26.62
N ILE A 485 -4.97 6.99 -27.87
CA ILE A 485 -6.30 7.35 -28.37
C ILE A 485 -7.26 6.17 -28.24
N LYS A 486 -6.86 4.96 -28.63
CA LYS A 486 -7.69 3.76 -28.51
C LYS A 486 -8.07 3.45 -27.06
N GLN A 487 -7.15 3.63 -26.12
CA GLN A 487 -7.44 3.43 -24.70
C GLN A 487 -8.37 4.52 -24.13
N PHE A 488 -8.20 5.78 -24.54
CA PHE A 488 -9.15 6.85 -24.21
C PHE A 488 -10.54 6.61 -24.83
N GLU A 489 -10.63 6.10 -26.06
CA GLU A 489 -11.89 5.69 -26.69
C GLU A 489 -12.61 4.61 -25.85
N GLN A 490 -11.88 3.61 -25.33
CA GLN A 490 -12.44 2.62 -24.41
C GLN A 490 -12.93 3.27 -23.11
N ALA A 491 -12.17 4.18 -22.51
CA ALA A 491 -12.59 4.90 -21.31
C ALA A 491 -13.88 5.70 -21.56
N VAL A 492 -13.95 6.48 -22.65
CA VAL A 492 -15.16 7.23 -23.02
C VAL A 492 -16.33 6.30 -23.33
N GLN A 493 -16.10 5.14 -23.94
CA GLN A 493 -17.17 4.15 -24.16
C GLN A 493 -17.75 3.62 -22.83
N LEU A 494 -16.91 3.41 -21.81
CA LEU A 494 -17.33 2.95 -20.49
C LEU A 494 -18.06 4.04 -19.69
N ARG A 495 -17.64 5.30 -19.81
CA ARG A 495 -18.31 6.46 -19.20
C ARG A 495 -18.49 7.61 -20.21
N PRO A 496 -19.55 7.56 -21.05
CA PRO A 496 -19.74 8.55 -22.13
C PRO A 496 -19.96 9.98 -21.67
N GLN A 497 -20.41 10.17 -20.42
CA GLN A 497 -20.69 11.47 -19.82
C GLN A 497 -19.55 11.94 -18.88
N ASP A 498 -18.38 11.31 -18.91
CA ASP A 498 -17.23 11.75 -18.12
C ASP A 498 -16.51 12.91 -18.82
N ALA A 499 -16.56 14.11 -18.23
CA ALA A 499 -16.00 15.31 -18.85
C ALA A 499 -14.47 15.22 -19.02
N THR A 500 -13.78 14.63 -18.05
CA THR A 500 -12.32 14.48 -18.04
C THR A 500 -11.86 13.56 -19.16
N ALA A 501 -12.48 12.38 -19.32
CA ALA A 501 -12.15 11.46 -20.41
C ALA A 501 -12.48 12.02 -21.79
N ASN A 502 -13.63 12.71 -21.94
CA ASN A 502 -13.99 13.38 -23.19
C ASN A 502 -12.98 14.49 -23.55
N ASN A 503 -12.53 15.29 -22.58
CA ASN A 503 -11.48 16.28 -22.78
C ASN A 503 -10.15 15.63 -23.18
N ALA A 504 -9.71 14.59 -22.46
CA ALA A 504 -8.45 13.91 -22.73
C ALA A 504 -8.43 13.24 -24.12
N LEU A 505 -9.53 12.59 -24.52
CA LEU A 505 -9.68 12.05 -25.87
C LEU A 505 -9.67 13.16 -26.92
N GLY A 506 -10.44 14.22 -26.70
CA GLY A 506 -10.50 15.37 -27.61
C GLY A 506 -9.15 16.03 -27.81
N ALA A 507 -8.40 16.27 -26.73
CA ALA A 507 -7.03 16.82 -26.80
C ALA A 507 -6.08 15.89 -27.55
N SER A 508 -6.17 14.57 -27.31
CA SER A 508 -5.34 13.56 -27.99
C SER A 508 -5.62 13.49 -29.49
N LEU A 509 -6.90 13.60 -29.88
CA LEU A 509 -7.34 13.66 -31.28
C LEU A 509 -6.90 14.95 -31.96
N LEU A 510 -6.99 16.10 -31.26
CA LEU A 510 -6.50 17.38 -31.76
C LEU A 510 -5.00 17.32 -32.05
N ALA A 511 -4.21 16.78 -31.11
CA ALA A 511 -2.78 16.56 -31.29
C ALA A 511 -2.46 15.60 -32.46
N ALA A 512 -3.41 14.72 -32.83
CA ALA A 512 -3.27 13.80 -33.98
C ALA A 512 -3.75 14.42 -35.30
N GLY A 513 -4.21 15.68 -35.30
CA GLY A 513 -4.79 16.35 -36.46
C GLY A 513 -6.23 15.91 -36.81
N ARG A 514 -6.88 15.09 -35.96
CA ARG A 514 -8.27 14.64 -36.12
C ARG A 514 -9.24 15.69 -35.55
N VAL A 515 -9.21 16.89 -36.13
CA VAL A 515 -9.83 18.10 -35.55
C VAL A 515 -11.35 18.00 -35.39
N ASP A 516 -12.08 17.51 -36.39
CA ASP A 516 -13.55 17.41 -36.32
C ASP A 516 -14.03 16.47 -35.20
N GLU A 517 -13.30 15.38 -35.01
CA GLU A 517 -13.57 14.42 -33.93
C GLU A 517 -13.24 15.04 -32.57
N ALA A 518 -12.11 15.76 -32.48
CA ALA A 518 -11.74 16.49 -31.26
C ALA A 518 -12.83 17.48 -30.82
N ILE A 519 -13.36 18.29 -31.74
CA ILE A 519 -14.44 19.25 -31.46
C ILE A 519 -15.67 18.53 -30.88
N SER A 520 -16.01 17.35 -31.41
CA SER A 520 -17.17 16.57 -30.94
C SER A 520 -17.01 16.14 -29.48
N TYR A 521 -15.86 15.57 -29.11
CA TYR A 521 -15.60 15.14 -27.73
C TYR A 521 -15.40 16.31 -26.76
N LEU A 522 -14.71 17.37 -27.18
CA LEU A 522 -14.55 18.58 -26.36
C LEU A 522 -15.90 19.27 -26.09
N SER A 523 -16.78 19.33 -27.09
CA SER A 523 -18.15 19.83 -26.91
C SER A 523 -18.96 18.94 -25.96
N ALA A 524 -18.77 17.61 -26.02
CA ALA A 524 -19.40 16.69 -25.08
C ALA A 524 -18.92 16.90 -23.64
N ALA A 525 -17.62 17.13 -23.44
CA ALA A 525 -17.06 17.49 -22.13
C ALA A 525 -17.72 18.76 -21.56
N LEU A 526 -17.81 19.82 -22.37
CA LEU A 526 -18.41 21.10 -21.96
C LEU A 526 -19.94 21.04 -21.77
N LYS A 527 -20.62 20.11 -22.43
CA LYS A 527 -22.04 19.86 -22.18
C LYS A 527 -22.28 19.31 -20.77
N VAL A 528 -21.35 18.51 -20.26
CA VAL A 528 -21.43 17.95 -18.89
C VAL A 528 -20.89 18.94 -17.87
N GLN A 529 -19.72 19.53 -18.15
CA GLN A 529 -19.04 20.45 -17.26
C GLN A 529 -18.68 21.75 -18.01
N PRO A 530 -19.60 22.73 -18.07
CA PRO A 530 -19.40 23.98 -18.81
C PRO A 530 -18.22 24.83 -18.31
N ASP A 531 -17.83 24.65 -17.05
CA ASP A 531 -16.74 25.33 -16.35
C ASP A 531 -15.40 24.55 -16.38
N ASN A 532 -15.27 23.55 -17.25
CA ASN A 532 -14.02 22.83 -17.45
C ASN A 532 -13.02 23.67 -18.27
N PHE A 533 -11.99 24.23 -17.61
CA PHE A 533 -10.99 25.07 -18.25
C PHE A 533 -10.29 24.37 -19.43
N ASP A 534 -9.81 23.14 -19.24
CA ASP A 534 -9.00 22.44 -20.23
C ASP A 534 -9.83 22.14 -21.48
N ALA A 535 -11.10 21.78 -21.32
CA ALA A 535 -12.02 21.58 -22.44
C ALA A 535 -12.36 22.90 -23.16
N GLN A 536 -12.55 24.02 -22.45
CA GLN A 536 -12.76 25.34 -23.07
C GLN A 536 -11.55 25.74 -23.90
N TYR A 537 -10.35 25.62 -23.33
CA TYR A 537 -9.10 25.97 -23.99
C TYR A 537 -8.81 25.08 -25.20
N ASN A 538 -8.97 23.76 -25.06
CA ASN A 538 -8.74 22.80 -26.14
C ASN A 538 -9.76 22.94 -27.27
N LEU A 539 -11.03 23.25 -26.97
CA LEU A 539 -12.04 23.51 -28.01
C LEU A 539 -11.70 24.77 -28.80
N ALA A 540 -11.26 25.83 -28.12
CA ALA A 540 -10.81 27.05 -28.77
C ALA A 540 -9.61 26.79 -29.70
N ASN A 541 -8.62 26.00 -29.26
CA ASN A 541 -7.49 25.58 -30.11
C ASN A 541 -7.97 24.79 -31.34
N ALA A 542 -8.92 23.87 -31.17
CA ALA A 542 -9.47 23.09 -32.27
C ALA A 542 -10.21 23.99 -33.29
N LEU A 543 -10.99 24.97 -32.81
CA LEU A 543 -11.68 25.95 -33.67
C LEU A 543 -10.70 26.87 -34.41
N VAL A 544 -9.63 27.31 -33.76
CA VAL A 544 -8.54 28.06 -34.41
C VAL A 544 -7.91 27.26 -35.55
N SER A 545 -7.69 25.95 -35.36
CA SER A 545 -7.14 25.10 -36.43
C SER A 545 -8.08 24.93 -37.65
N GLN A 546 -9.36 25.33 -37.51
CA GLN A 546 -10.33 25.44 -38.59
C GLN A 546 -10.60 26.89 -39.04
N GLU A 547 -9.78 27.86 -38.60
CA GLU A 547 -9.95 29.30 -38.87
C GLU A 547 -11.28 29.88 -38.37
N LYS A 548 -11.95 29.21 -37.42
CA LYS A 548 -13.21 29.66 -36.80
C LYS A 548 -12.95 30.60 -35.62
N PHE A 549 -12.22 31.69 -35.88
CA PHE A 549 -11.72 32.59 -34.84
C PHE A 549 -12.81 33.24 -33.97
N ALA A 550 -13.95 33.60 -34.56
CA ALA A 550 -15.05 34.22 -33.83
C ALA A 550 -15.64 33.29 -32.75
N GLU A 551 -15.78 31.99 -33.06
CA GLU A 551 -16.25 30.99 -32.08
C GLU A 551 -15.17 30.69 -31.04
N ALA A 552 -13.90 30.61 -31.46
CA ALA A 552 -12.78 30.36 -30.56
C ALA A 552 -12.63 31.45 -29.49
N ILE A 553 -12.87 32.72 -29.83
CA ILE A 553 -12.81 33.85 -28.88
C ILE A 553 -13.74 33.64 -27.69
N GLU A 554 -14.96 33.13 -27.90
CA GLU A 554 -15.91 32.93 -26.82
C GLU A 554 -15.45 31.84 -25.83
N HIS A 555 -14.86 30.77 -26.36
CA HIS A 555 -14.27 29.70 -25.55
C HIS A 555 -12.99 30.14 -24.84
N TYR A 556 -12.09 30.88 -25.48
CA TYR A 556 -10.92 31.46 -24.83
C TYR A 556 -11.30 32.46 -23.74
N ARG A 557 -12.30 33.32 -23.96
CA ARG A 557 -12.82 34.21 -22.92
C ARG A 557 -13.36 33.42 -21.73
N ALA A 558 -14.00 32.27 -21.96
CA ALA A 558 -14.42 31.39 -20.88
C ALA A 558 -13.22 30.79 -20.12
N ALA A 559 -12.21 30.30 -20.84
CA ALA A 559 -10.97 29.79 -20.24
C ALA A 559 -10.25 30.85 -19.40
N VAL A 560 -10.08 32.07 -19.91
CA VAL A 560 -9.48 33.20 -19.16
C VAL A 560 -10.30 33.58 -17.93
N ARG A 561 -11.64 33.51 -17.98
CA ARG A 561 -12.47 33.71 -16.78
C ARG A 561 -12.25 32.63 -15.72
N LEU A 562 -12.06 31.39 -16.13
CA LEU A 562 -11.86 30.24 -15.24
C LEU A 562 -10.45 30.24 -14.62
N ARG A 563 -9.41 30.57 -15.39
CA ARG A 563 -8.03 30.74 -14.91
C ARG A 563 -7.44 32.08 -15.39
N PRO A 564 -7.69 33.19 -14.68
CA PRO A 564 -7.19 34.52 -15.07
C PRO A 564 -5.66 34.70 -14.98
N GLY A 565 -4.96 33.70 -14.45
CA GLY A 565 -3.50 33.65 -14.33
C GLY A 565 -2.82 32.74 -15.36
N ASP A 566 -3.53 32.28 -16.38
CA ASP A 566 -2.96 31.45 -17.44
C ASP A 566 -2.48 32.32 -18.62
N ALA A 567 -1.16 32.41 -18.80
CA ALA A 567 -0.56 33.24 -19.84
C ALA A 567 -0.85 32.72 -21.25
N ASN A 568 -0.98 31.40 -21.44
CA ASN A 568 -1.25 30.81 -22.75
C ASN A 568 -2.68 31.11 -23.20
N ALA A 569 -3.65 31.01 -22.28
CA ALA A 569 -5.05 31.35 -22.56
C ALA A 569 -5.19 32.83 -22.95
N GLU A 570 -4.52 33.73 -22.23
CA GLU A 570 -4.48 35.17 -22.56
C GLU A 570 -3.81 35.42 -23.92
N ALA A 571 -2.67 34.78 -24.20
CA ALA A 571 -1.97 34.95 -25.47
C ALA A 571 -2.77 34.42 -26.66
N ASN A 572 -3.40 33.25 -26.53
CA ASN A 572 -4.19 32.66 -27.61
C ASN A 572 -5.50 33.41 -27.85
N LEU A 573 -6.13 33.97 -26.79
CA LEU A 573 -7.25 34.91 -26.95
C LEU A 573 -6.82 36.14 -27.75
N GLY A 574 -5.67 36.72 -27.40
CA GLY A 574 -5.08 37.83 -28.15
C GLY A 574 -4.84 37.49 -29.62
N GLY A 575 -4.33 36.29 -29.90
CA GLY A 575 -4.13 35.78 -31.26
C GLY A 575 -5.44 35.72 -32.05
N ALA A 576 -6.47 35.07 -31.51
CA ALA A 576 -7.77 34.95 -32.18
C ALA A 576 -8.46 36.32 -32.40
N LEU A 577 -8.28 37.27 -31.47
CA LEU A 577 -8.75 38.64 -31.62
C LEU A 577 -8.01 39.40 -32.73
N ALA A 578 -6.70 39.16 -32.88
CA ALA A 578 -5.91 39.77 -33.94
C ALA A 578 -6.38 39.31 -35.33
N GLU A 579 -6.62 38.00 -35.50
CA GLU A 579 -7.14 37.40 -36.74
C GLU A 579 -8.54 37.92 -37.12
N THR A 580 -9.33 38.38 -36.15
CA THR A 580 -10.64 39.01 -36.39
C THR A 580 -10.57 40.53 -36.54
N GLY A 581 -9.37 41.12 -36.55
CA GLY A 581 -9.16 42.56 -36.70
C GLY A 581 -9.37 43.38 -35.42
N ASN A 582 -9.63 42.74 -34.28
CA ASN A 582 -9.83 43.40 -32.98
C ASN A 582 -8.49 43.73 -32.30
N LEU A 583 -7.60 44.42 -33.02
CA LEU A 583 -6.20 44.65 -32.64
C LEU A 583 -6.03 45.37 -31.29
N ALA A 584 -6.97 46.28 -30.95
CA ALA A 584 -6.93 47.01 -29.69
C ALA A 584 -7.17 46.09 -28.48
N GLU A 585 -8.11 45.15 -28.57
CA GLU A 585 -8.39 44.17 -27.50
C GLU A 585 -7.29 43.11 -27.47
N ALA A 586 -6.83 42.64 -28.63
CA ALA A 586 -5.71 41.69 -28.74
C ALA A 586 -4.46 42.19 -28.00
N LYS A 587 -4.12 43.48 -28.17
CA LYS A 587 -3.01 44.13 -27.48
C LYS A 587 -3.10 44.03 -25.96
N VAL A 588 -4.30 44.22 -25.39
CA VAL A 588 -4.52 44.13 -23.93
C VAL A 588 -4.24 42.72 -23.43
N HIS A 589 -4.73 41.70 -24.15
CA HIS A 589 -4.53 40.30 -23.78
C HIS A 589 -3.06 39.87 -23.90
N PHE A 590 -2.34 40.29 -24.95
CA PHE A 590 -0.89 40.04 -25.04
C PHE A 590 -0.10 40.72 -23.93
N GLN A 591 -0.46 41.96 -23.57
CA GLN A 591 0.17 42.63 -22.43
C GLN A 591 -0.09 41.90 -21.11
N ARG A 592 -1.29 41.34 -20.93
CA ARG A 592 -1.63 40.57 -19.74
C ARG A 592 -0.90 39.22 -19.68
N ALA A 593 -0.81 38.52 -20.81
CA ALA A 593 0.02 37.32 -20.93
C ALA A 593 1.48 37.61 -20.53
N LEU A 594 2.06 38.74 -20.98
CA LEU A 594 3.42 39.16 -20.61
C LEU A 594 3.57 39.68 -19.17
N GLN A 595 2.48 40.12 -18.53
CA GLN A 595 2.48 40.42 -17.09
C GLN A 595 2.50 39.14 -16.26
N ILE A 596 1.85 38.08 -16.73
CA ILE A 596 1.81 36.76 -16.08
C ILE A 596 3.12 36.01 -16.32
N ASP A 597 3.57 35.92 -17.58
CA ASP A 597 4.84 35.34 -18.00
C ASP A 597 5.61 36.33 -18.90
N PRO A 598 6.58 37.09 -18.35
CA PRO A 598 7.43 38.00 -19.12
C PRO A 598 8.21 37.32 -20.26
N HIS A 599 8.41 36.01 -20.19
CA HIS A 599 9.15 35.23 -21.18
C HIS A 599 8.26 34.65 -22.30
N HIS A 600 6.94 34.83 -22.24
CA HIS A 600 5.99 34.26 -23.18
C HIS A 600 6.24 34.72 -24.63
N LYS A 601 6.75 33.81 -25.47
CA LYS A 601 7.22 34.11 -26.82
C LYS A 601 6.11 34.63 -27.75
N LEU A 602 5.00 33.89 -27.86
CA LEU A 602 3.90 34.21 -28.78
C LEU A 602 3.28 35.59 -28.50
N ALA A 603 3.05 35.89 -27.22
CA ALA A 603 2.53 37.19 -26.81
C ALA A 603 3.48 38.35 -27.14
N ARG A 604 4.80 38.16 -26.98
CA ARG A 604 5.79 39.18 -27.33
C ARG A 604 5.82 39.45 -28.83
N GLU A 605 5.93 38.40 -29.63
CA GLU A 605 6.01 38.51 -31.10
C GLU A 605 4.76 39.18 -31.67
N ASN A 606 3.56 38.75 -31.25
CA ASN A 606 2.32 39.34 -31.72
C ASN A 606 2.09 40.78 -31.21
N LEU A 607 2.54 41.10 -29.99
CA LEU A 607 2.44 42.47 -29.47
C LEU A 607 3.35 43.44 -30.24
N GLU A 608 4.56 43.00 -30.61
CA GLU A 608 5.49 43.76 -31.43
C GLU A 608 4.90 44.02 -32.82
N GLN A 609 4.34 42.99 -33.46
CA GLN A 609 3.68 43.09 -34.75
C GLN A 609 2.51 44.08 -34.73
N ILE A 610 1.56 43.91 -33.81
CA ILE A 610 0.38 44.79 -33.69
C ILE A 610 0.77 46.22 -33.33
N SER A 611 1.80 46.41 -32.52
CA SER A 611 2.28 47.76 -32.19
C SER A 611 2.97 48.43 -33.38
N GLY A 612 3.57 47.66 -34.29
CA GLY A 612 4.05 48.17 -35.58
C GLY A 612 2.91 48.60 -36.49
N ASP A 613 1.89 47.76 -36.64
CA ASP A 613 0.73 48.00 -37.52
C ASP A 613 -0.14 49.18 -37.06
N LEU A 614 -0.29 49.38 -35.74
CA LEU A 614 -1.00 50.53 -35.18
C LEU A 614 -0.24 51.86 -35.34
N ASN A 615 1.09 51.81 -35.47
CA ASN A 615 1.94 53.00 -35.65
C ASN A 615 2.17 53.34 -37.14
N HIS A 616 1.92 52.40 -38.05
CA HIS A 616 2.02 52.55 -39.50
C HIS A 616 0.81 51.90 -40.21
N PRO A 617 -0.38 52.53 -40.20
CA PRO A 617 -1.52 51.99 -40.95
C PRO A 617 -1.15 51.89 -42.43
N GLN A 618 -1.17 50.68 -43.01
CA GLN A 618 -1.04 50.48 -44.45
C GLN A 618 -2.15 51.26 -45.16
N PRO A 619 -1.84 51.97 -46.27
CA PRO A 619 -2.76 52.90 -46.93
C PRO A 619 -4.00 52.26 -47.57
#